data_AF-A0A4Q3VQ74-F1
#
_entry.id   AF-A0A4Q3VQ74-F1
#
_cell.length_a   1.000
_cell.length_b   1.000
_cell.length_c   1.000
_cell.angle_alpha   90.00
_cell.angle_beta   90.00
_cell.angle_gamma   90.00
#
_symmetry.space_group_name_H-M   'P 1'
#
loop_
_entity.id
_entity.type
_entity.pdbx_description
1 polymer ?
#
loop_
_entity_poly.entity_id
_entity_poly.type
_entity_poly.pdbx_seq_one_letter_code
_entity_poly.pdbx_strand_id
1 'polypeptide(L)'
;YKSFYPGTNFPAKIDFAVGDANVLNADIISENGVAHEIDKVLTPTLSLERYLATKQEYSEFKKLLDRSAFYQAHYTLQTRYKALTGKDDTIFVKFYTSGVSFSPGSEHFLGGFSSSDAQADFYTLLVPSNQALLAYKQYLLKDWGSTQLSPEMEGLLLRSHMYTTALWPGKISSTRNSLAQNATFTAANILDKKMLSNGNFYYLDKVQEANEFRTVFSKPFLNSNYQLQTKGLNRVIRSEISDPEMEWGLFMQSDAQFSAAGYSFNELNNQYQYTDPVTGATIVSDIARDRFLRVLYSTVFDNSFLHLKNLSGQGFLKGSKGEGEDAEYVYYKNNEVYASGNIEKGTKLTINSVVETVNGPVFYTSGNLLFGEQSLGASIKRLATKYPALYGKFYDYLSKSSIWAAGDVITGVTAGANYTVLIPTNAAIDAAIAEGRWPASSTPSSQVDIDKVAANLQYHFLEKRIYAPDGDSEKQGIAVTAFKDLDQVDPNTSMVVKNTSTTEMYFTDRFDRRANVIIANSNEEQVANRALIHSIDKVLLVR
;
A
#
# COMPACT_ATOMS: atom_id res chain seq x y z
N TYR A 1 -21.80 22.14 -21.53
CA TYR A 1 -22.92 22.02 -22.50
C TYR A 1 -22.45 21.90 -23.95
N LYS A 2 -21.84 22.94 -24.56
CA LYS A 2 -21.41 22.94 -25.98
C LYS A 2 -20.54 21.76 -26.39
N SER A 3 -19.81 21.14 -25.47
CA SER A 3 -19.06 19.92 -25.75
C SER A 3 -19.95 18.74 -26.18
N PHE A 4 -21.19 18.63 -25.69
CA PHE A 4 -22.14 17.57 -26.06
C PHE A 4 -23.08 18.03 -27.18
N TYR A 5 -23.37 19.33 -27.23
CA TYR A 5 -24.25 19.96 -28.22
C TYR A 5 -23.51 21.13 -28.88
N PRO A 6 -22.62 20.87 -29.85
CA PRO A 6 -21.75 21.90 -30.43
C PRO A 6 -22.51 22.97 -31.22
N GLY A 7 -23.70 22.63 -31.74
CA GLY A 7 -24.57 23.57 -32.43
C GLY A 7 -25.40 24.48 -31.53
N THR A 8 -25.24 24.38 -30.21
CA THR A 8 -26.01 25.21 -29.26
C THR A 8 -25.48 26.64 -29.19
N ASN A 9 -26.39 27.59 -29.36
CA ASN A 9 -26.19 29.02 -29.25
C ASN A 9 -26.87 29.56 -27.98
N PHE A 10 -26.19 30.47 -27.29
CA PHE A 10 -26.74 31.17 -26.12
C PHE A 10 -26.81 32.67 -26.46
N PRO A 11 -27.96 33.17 -26.95
CA PRO A 11 -28.17 34.59 -27.17
C PRO A 11 -27.92 35.43 -25.90
N ALA A 12 -27.63 36.72 -26.05
CA ALA A 12 -27.21 37.58 -24.93
C ALA A 12 -28.20 37.65 -23.74
N LYS A 13 -29.48 37.30 -23.95
CA LYS A 13 -30.53 37.29 -22.92
C LYS A 13 -31.06 35.89 -22.58
N ILE A 14 -30.49 34.83 -23.18
CA ILE A 14 -30.93 33.44 -23.02
C ILE A 14 -29.69 32.58 -22.78
N ASP A 15 -29.51 32.12 -21.54
CA ASP A 15 -28.32 31.41 -21.07
C ASP A 15 -28.49 29.90 -20.97
N PHE A 16 -29.62 29.35 -21.42
CA PHE A 16 -29.92 27.93 -21.40
C PHE A 16 -30.36 27.39 -22.77
N ALA A 17 -30.34 26.07 -22.88
CA ALA A 17 -30.79 25.30 -24.04
C ALA A 17 -31.39 23.97 -23.56
N VAL A 18 -32.22 23.35 -24.39
CA VAL A 18 -32.91 22.11 -24.04
C VAL A 18 -32.47 21.00 -24.97
N GLY A 19 -31.70 20.03 -24.46
CA GLY A 19 -31.10 18.97 -25.29
C GLY A 19 -30.22 19.54 -26.42
N ASP A 20 -30.55 19.24 -27.67
CA ASP A 20 -29.84 19.79 -28.82
C ASP A 20 -30.55 20.99 -29.47
N ALA A 21 -31.64 21.49 -28.86
CA ALA A 21 -32.45 22.59 -29.36
C ALA A 21 -32.00 23.94 -28.75
N ASN A 22 -31.91 24.96 -29.61
CA ASN A 22 -31.73 26.34 -29.18
C ASN A 22 -33.07 26.92 -28.74
N VAL A 23 -33.03 27.76 -27.71
CA VAL A 23 -34.19 28.54 -27.27
C VAL A 23 -34.22 29.85 -28.06
N LEU A 24 -35.29 30.08 -28.80
CA LEU A 24 -35.51 31.26 -29.65
C LEU A 24 -36.11 32.41 -28.86
N ASN A 25 -37.16 32.11 -28.08
CA ASN A 25 -37.84 33.05 -27.19
C ASN A 25 -38.02 32.36 -25.82
N ALA A 26 -37.55 32.99 -24.75
CA ALA A 26 -37.66 32.48 -23.38
C ALA A 26 -38.69 33.28 -22.57
N ASP A 27 -39.08 32.72 -21.42
CA ASP A 27 -39.89 33.38 -20.38
C ASP A 27 -41.23 33.96 -20.86
N ILE A 28 -41.92 33.26 -21.78
CA ILE A 28 -43.25 33.66 -22.23
C ILE A 28 -44.26 33.24 -21.14
N ILE A 29 -44.69 34.21 -20.33
CA ILE A 29 -45.61 33.98 -19.21
C ILE A 29 -47.01 33.60 -19.73
N SER A 30 -47.61 32.57 -19.15
CA SER A 30 -49.00 32.17 -19.36
C SER A 30 -49.77 32.09 -18.02
N GLU A 31 -51.10 31.97 -18.07
CA GLU A 31 -51.95 31.90 -16.86
C GLU A 31 -51.58 30.75 -15.90
N ASN A 32 -50.97 29.69 -16.43
CA ASN A 32 -50.67 28.45 -15.70
C ASN A 32 -49.22 27.96 -15.85
N GLY A 33 -48.30 28.83 -16.30
CA GLY A 33 -46.90 28.43 -16.47
C GLY A 33 -46.04 29.39 -17.27
N VAL A 34 -44.99 28.84 -17.87
CA VAL A 34 -44.01 29.55 -18.70
C VAL A 34 -43.77 28.72 -19.95
N ALA A 35 -43.73 29.38 -21.11
CA ALA A 35 -43.37 28.77 -22.38
C ALA A 35 -41.99 29.25 -22.86
N HIS A 36 -41.24 28.32 -23.46
CA HIS A 36 -39.98 28.58 -24.14
C HIS A 36 -40.10 28.04 -25.57
N GLU A 37 -39.90 28.90 -26.57
CA GLU A 37 -39.89 28.51 -27.97
C GLU A 37 -38.53 27.93 -28.33
N ILE A 38 -38.52 26.74 -28.96
CA ILE A 38 -37.30 26.03 -29.35
C ILE A 38 -37.27 25.76 -30.85
N ASP A 39 -36.07 25.67 -31.43
CA ASP A 39 -35.86 25.51 -32.88
C ASP A 39 -35.95 24.06 -33.39
N LYS A 40 -36.18 23.08 -32.50
CA LYS A 40 -36.23 21.66 -32.83
C LYS A 40 -37.27 20.91 -32.02
N VAL A 41 -37.80 19.83 -32.60
CA VAL A 41 -38.62 18.85 -31.89
C VAL A 41 -37.71 17.89 -31.11
N LEU A 42 -37.88 17.86 -29.79
CA LEU A 42 -37.13 16.97 -28.91
C LEU A 42 -37.73 15.56 -28.93
N THR A 43 -36.86 14.55 -28.93
CA THR A 43 -37.24 13.14 -28.79
C THR A 43 -36.63 12.56 -27.51
N PRO A 44 -37.29 11.61 -26.83
CA PRO A 44 -36.70 10.92 -25.70
C PRO A 44 -35.34 10.31 -26.05
N THR A 45 -34.32 10.62 -25.25
CA THR A 45 -32.99 10.03 -25.42
C THR A 45 -32.97 8.61 -24.87
N LEU A 46 -32.09 7.77 -25.42
CA LEU A 46 -31.82 6.45 -24.87
C LEU A 46 -31.13 6.56 -23.50
N SER A 47 -31.25 5.52 -22.68
CA SER A 47 -30.40 5.32 -21.51
C SER A 47 -29.00 4.82 -21.90
N LEU A 48 -28.05 4.88 -20.97
CA LEU A 48 -26.69 4.37 -21.14
C LEU A 48 -26.69 2.93 -21.65
N GLU A 49 -27.48 2.03 -21.05
CA GLU A 49 -27.58 0.64 -21.49
C GLU A 49 -28.15 0.50 -22.92
N ARG A 50 -29.23 1.22 -23.23
CA ARG A 50 -29.84 1.14 -24.56
C ARG A 50 -28.90 1.69 -25.63
N TYR A 51 -28.22 2.80 -25.35
CA TYR A 51 -27.24 3.38 -26.26
C TYR A 51 -26.03 2.47 -26.48
N LEU A 52 -25.53 1.84 -25.41
CA LEU A 52 -24.45 0.84 -25.46
C LEU A 52 -24.79 -0.32 -26.40
N ALA A 53 -26.07 -0.68 -26.53
CA ALA A 53 -26.52 -1.76 -27.42
C ALA A 53 -26.68 -1.36 -28.90
N THR A 54 -26.49 -0.08 -29.26
CA THR A 54 -26.79 0.42 -30.62
C THR A 54 -25.68 0.19 -31.65
N LYS A 55 -24.43 -0.01 -31.20
CA LYS A 55 -23.25 -0.05 -32.07
C LYS A 55 -22.39 -1.30 -31.78
N GLN A 56 -21.78 -1.88 -32.82
CA GLN A 56 -20.94 -3.09 -32.69
C GLN A 56 -19.58 -2.78 -32.05
N GLU A 57 -19.14 -1.54 -32.17
CA GLU A 57 -17.90 -0.98 -31.63
C GLU A 57 -17.83 -1.01 -30.09
N TYR A 58 -18.98 -1.20 -29.43
CA TYR A 58 -19.13 -1.28 -27.98
C TYR A 58 -19.35 -2.71 -27.46
N SER A 59 -19.44 -3.69 -28.38
CA SER A 59 -19.93 -5.03 -28.08
C SER A 59 -19.09 -5.79 -27.06
N GLU A 60 -17.77 -5.60 -27.03
CA GLU A 60 -16.90 -6.28 -26.06
C GLU A 60 -17.10 -5.76 -24.64
N PHE A 61 -17.27 -4.44 -24.48
CA PHE A 61 -17.59 -3.87 -23.17
C PHE A 61 -18.99 -4.31 -22.71
N LYS A 62 -19.97 -4.33 -23.62
CA LYS A 62 -21.31 -4.82 -23.33
C LYS A 62 -21.30 -6.29 -22.87
N LYS A 63 -20.50 -7.16 -23.51
CA LYS A 63 -20.35 -8.57 -23.08
C LYS A 63 -19.82 -8.69 -21.66
N LEU A 64 -18.85 -7.87 -21.25
CA LEU A 64 -18.37 -7.84 -19.86
C LEU A 64 -19.49 -7.44 -18.89
N LEU A 65 -20.20 -6.36 -19.22
CA LEU A 65 -21.30 -5.89 -18.40
C LEU A 65 -22.43 -6.92 -18.28
N ASP A 66 -22.79 -7.59 -19.37
CA ASP A 66 -23.84 -8.62 -19.40
C ASP A 66 -23.45 -9.88 -18.61
N ARG A 67 -22.16 -10.23 -18.51
CA ARG A 67 -21.69 -11.33 -17.64
C ARG A 67 -21.88 -11.03 -16.16
N SER A 68 -21.89 -9.74 -15.79
CA SER A 68 -22.20 -9.28 -14.45
C SER A 68 -23.71 -9.08 -14.21
N ALA A 69 -24.56 -9.37 -15.19
CA ALA A 69 -26.01 -9.22 -15.06
C ALA A 69 -26.70 -10.52 -14.64
N PHE A 70 -27.78 -10.39 -13.87
CA PHE A 70 -28.71 -11.48 -13.56
C PHE A 70 -30.15 -11.00 -13.65
N TYR A 71 -31.10 -11.92 -13.77
CA TYR A 71 -32.52 -11.61 -13.94
C TYR A 71 -33.32 -12.22 -12.79
N GLN A 72 -34.21 -11.42 -12.19
CA GLN A 72 -35.08 -11.88 -11.11
C GLN A 72 -36.53 -11.54 -11.44
N ALA A 73 -37.43 -12.49 -11.19
CA ALA A 73 -38.85 -12.30 -11.39
C ALA A 73 -39.40 -11.23 -10.44
N HIS A 74 -40.25 -10.34 -10.93
CA HIS A 74 -40.79 -9.21 -10.17
C HIS A 74 -42.32 -9.21 -10.16
N TYR A 75 -42.89 -9.72 -9.07
CA TYR A 75 -44.33 -9.98 -8.95
C TYR A 75 -45.21 -8.74 -9.18
N THR A 76 -44.89 -7.59 -8.56
CA THR A 76 -45.71 -6.37 -8.71
C THR A 76 -45.75 -5.85 -10.14
N LEU A 77 -44.65 -6.02 -10.89
CA LEU A 77 -44.57 -5.61 -12.28
C LEU A 77 -45.34 -6.58 -13.17
N GLN A 78 -45.32 -7.87 -12.86
CA GLN A 78 -46.15 -8.88 -13.51
C GLN A 78 -47.65 -8.59 -13.31
N THR A 79 -48.09 -8.28 -12.09
CA THR A 79 -49.49 -7.90 -11.82
C THR A 79 -49.90 -6.67 -12.64
N ARG A 80 -49.03 -5.64 -12.71
CA ARG A 80 -49.29 -4.44 -13.51
C ARG A 80 -49.32 -4.73 -15.02
N TYR A 81 -48.40 -5.54 -15.51
CA TYR A 81 -48.35 -5.94 -16.92
C TYR A 81 -49.60 -6.71 -17.33
N LYS A 82 -50.07 -7.65 -16.49
CA LYS A 82 -51.33 -8.37 -16.70
C LYS A 82 -52.53 -7.43 -16.74
N ALA A 83 -52.59 -6.46 -15.83
CA ALA A 83 -53.67 -5.48 -15.80
C ALA A 83 -53.71 -4.58 -17.07
N LEU A 84 -52.54 -4.21 -17.61
CA LEU A 84 -52.44 -3.31 -18.77
C LEU A 84 -52.59 -4.04 -20.12
N THR A 85 -52.16 -5.29 -20.21
CA THR A 85 -52.05 -6.01 -21.49
C THR A 85 -52.95 -7.24 -21.60
N GLY A 86 -53.49 -7.73 -20.48
CA GLY A 86 -54.24 -8.99 -20.39
C GLY A 86 -53.35 -10.25 -20.45
N LYS A 87 -52.04 -10.12 -20.63
CA LYS A 87 -51.09 -11.25 -20.72
C LYS A 87 -50.50 -11.60 -19.35
N ASP A 88 -50.32 -12.89 -19.09
CA ASP A 88 -49.81 -13.41 -17.81
C ASP A 88 -48.34 -13.83 -17.87
N ASP A 89 -47.53 -13.09 -18.63
CA ASP A 89 -46.10 -13.37 -18.79
C ASP A 89 -45.33 -13.05 -17.49
N THR A 90 -44.38 -13.90 -17.10
CA THR A 90 -43.47 -13.59 -16.00
C THR A 90 -42.56 -12.43 -16.37
N ILE A 91 -42.61 -11.35 -15.58
CA ILE A 91 -41.77 -10.16 -15.79
C ILE A 91 -40.48 -10.30 -14.99
N PHE A 92 -39.35 -10.22 -15.69
CA PHE A 92 -38.03 -10.22 -15.09
C PHE A 92 -37.45 -8.80 -15.08
N VAL A 93 -36.80 -8.45 -13.96
CA VAL A 93 -35.98 -7.25 -13.83
C VAL A 93 -34.52 -7.64 -13.92
N LYS A 94 -33.75 -6.89 -14.72
CA LYS A 94 -32.30 -7.06 -14.86
C LYS A 94 -31.60 -6.35 -13.69
N PHE A 95 -30.74 -7.08 -13.01
CA PHE A 95 -29.88 -6.61 -11.93
C PHE A 95 -28.41 -6.84 -12.31
N TYR A 96 -27.52 -6.18 -11.59
CA TYR A 96 -26.08 -6.38 -11.71
C TYR A 96 -25.48 -6.84 -10.39
N THR A 97 -24.44 -7.66 -10.45
CA THR A 97 -23.65 -8.05 -9.27
C THR A 97 -22.94 -6.85 -8.66
N SER A 98 -22.39 -7.01 -7.45
CA SER A 98 -21.61 -5.97 -6.75
C SER A 98 -20.35 -5.51 -7.49
N GLY A 99 -19.97 -6.18 -8.59
CA GLY A 99 -18.88 -5.77 -9.48
C GLY A 99 -19.19 -4.57 -10.37
N VAL A 100 -20.40 -4.01 -10.31
CA VAL A 100 -20.84 -2.88 -11.15
C VAL A 100 -21.34 -1.72 -10.26
N SER A 101 -20.96 -0.49 -10.57
CA SER A 101 -21.20 0.66 -9.68
C SER A 101 -22.60 1.23 -9.72
N PHE A 102 -23.33 1.02 -10.83
CA PHE A 102 -24.73 1.39 -11.01
C PHE A 102 -25.32 0.56 -12.15
N SER A 103 -26.63 0.36 -12.18
CA SER A 103 -27.30 -0.29 -13.31
C SER A 103 -27.40 0.68 -14.50
N PRO A 104 -26.75 0.45 -15.66
CA PRO A 104 -26.75 1.43 -16.76
C PRO A 104 -28.11 1.63 -17.43
N GLY A 105 -29.08 0.75 -17.16
CA GLY A 105 -30.47 0.89 -17.58
C GLY A 105 -31.36 1.63 -16.59
N SER A 106 -30.87 1.96 -15.38
CA SER A 106 -31.65 2.63 -14.35
C SER A 106 -31.70 4.14 -14.59
N GLU A 107 -32.91 4.69 -14.66
CA GLU A 107 -33.17 6.14 -14.65
C GLU A 107 -33.08 6.73 -13.24
N HIS A 108 -33.11 5.88 -12.19
CA HIS A 108 -32.96 6.32 -10.82
C HIS A 108 -31.48 6.55 -10.48
N PHE A 109 -31.17 7.76 -10.00
CA PHE A 109 -29.86 8.15 -9.48
C PHE A 109 -29.69 7.73 -8.00
N LEU A 110 -28.52 7.23 -7.64
CA LEU A 110 -28.22 6.66 -6.31
C LEU A 110 -28.06 7.71 -5.18
N GLY A 111 -28.20 9.01 -5.47
CA GLY A 111 -28.05 10.08 -4.49
C GLY A 111 -29.39 10.75 -4.12
N GLY A 112 -29.80 10.61 -2.85
CA GLY A 112 -30.89 11.38 -2.23
C GLY A 112 -32.03 10.50 -1.67
N PHE A 113 -32.00 10.23 -0.36
CA PHE A 113 -33.09 9.52 0.36
C PHE A 113 -34.17 10.46 0.93
N SER A 114 -34.06 11.78 0.71
CA SER A 114 -35.13 12.71 1.08
C SER A 114 -36.10 12.85 -0.07
N SER A 115 -37.40 12.70 0.20
CA SER A 115 -38.49 12.85 -0.77
C SER A 115 -38.60 14.25 -1.38
N SER A 116 -37.76 15.19 -0.94
CA SER A 116 -37.70 16.58 -1.38
C SER A 116 -36.44 16.92 -2.20
N ASP A 117 -35.50 15.99 -2.37
CA ASP A 117 -34.25 16.30 -3.08
C ASP A 117 -34.48 16.20 -4.60
N ALA A 118 -34.28 17.32 -5.30
CA ALA A 118 -34.22 17.28 -6.76
C ALA A 118 -32.94 16.56 -7.17
N GLN A 119 -33.02 15.63 -8.12
CA GLN A 119 -31.84 14.97 -8.66
C GLN A 119 -30.87 16.03 -9.21
N ALA A 120 -29.72 16.20 -8.56
CA ALA A 120 -28.71 17.20 -8.91
C ALA A 120 -27.55 16.63 -9.74
N ASP A 121 -27.50 15.32 -9.95
CA ASP A 121 -26.38 14.63 -10.60
C ASP A 121 -26.87 13.39 -11.39
N PHE A 122 -26.00 12.80 -12.20
CA PHE A 122 -26.28 11.64 -13.05
C PHE A 122 -25.02 10.82 -13.28
N TYR A 123 -25.14 9.65 -13.92
CA TYR A 123 -24.00 8.75 -14.11
C TYR A 123 -23.10 9.13 -15.28
N THR A 124 -21.86 8.62 -15.30
CA THR A 124 -21.07 8.57 -16.54
C THR A 124 -20.59 7.15 -16.82
N LEU A 125 -20.74 6.71 -18.07
CA LEU A 125 -20.17 5.47 -18.57
C LEU A 125 -19.06 5.75 -19.60
N LEU A 126 -17.88 5.21 -19.34
CA LEU A 126 -16.77 5.16 -20.28
C LEU A 126 -16.78 3.83 -21.01
N VAL A 127 -16.72 3.85 -22.34
CA VAL A 127 -16.72 2.64 -23.16
C VAL A 127 -15.48 2.65 -24.04
N PRO A 128 -14.50 1.76 -23.79
CA PRO A 128 -13.34 1.64 -24.65
C PRO A 128 -13.71 0.98 -25.98
N SER A 129 -12.93 1.25 -27.02
CA SER A 129 -12.99 0.49 -28.26
C SER A 129 -12.76 -0.99 -28.01
N ASN A 130 -13.44 -1.85 -28.80
CA ASN A 130 -13.23 -3.30 -28.73
C ASN A 130 -11.74 -3.67 -28.85
N GLN A 131 -11.01 -2.99 -29.74
CA GLN A 131 -9.56 -3.20 -29.92
C GLN A 131 -8.78 -2.89 -28.64
N ALA A 132 -9.02 -1.73 -28.02
CA ALA A 132 -8.33 -1.35 -26.79
C ALA A 132 -8.66 -2.29 -25.63
N LEU A 133 -9.93 -2.66 -25.48
CA LEU A 133 -10.39 -3.54 -24.42
C LEU A 133 -9.82 -4.96 -24.56
N LEU A 134 -9.82 -5.52 -25.76
CA LEU A 134 -9.28 -6.87 -26.01
C LEU A 134 -7.77 -6.93 -25.77
N ALA A 135 -7.02 -5.93 -26.25
CA ALA A 135 -5.59 -5.83 -25.98
C ALA A 135 -5.30 -5.72 -24.48
N TYR A 136 -6.09 -4.93 -23.76
CA TYR A 136 -5.92 -4.78 -22.31
C TYR A 136 -6.27 -6.05 -21.54
N LYS A 137 -7.34 -6.77 -21.93
CA LYS A 137 -7.67 -8.07 -21.34
C LYS A 137 -6.55 -9.10 -21.51
N GLN A 138 -5.89 -9.11 -22.68
CA GLN A 138 -4.72 -9.98 -22.90
C GLN A 138 -3.56 -9.61 -21.97
N TYR A 139 -3.31 -8.32 -21.76
CA TYR A 139 -2.33 -7.86 -20.77
C TYR A 139 -2.65 -8.34 -19.36
N LEU A 140 -3.91 -8.19 -18.90
CA LEU A 140 -4.32 -8.61 -17.55
C LEU A 140 -4.20 -10.12 -17.32
N LEU A 141 -4.39 -10.92 -18.38
CA LEU A 141 -4.43 -12.38 -18.28
C LEU A 141 -3.08 -13.05 -18.60
N LYS A 142 -2.05 -12.28 -18.97
CA LYS A 142 -0.76 -12.80 -19.46
C LYS A 142 -0.15 -13.87 -18.54
N ASP A 143 -0.20 -13.65 -17.23
CA ASP A 143 0.38 -14.53 -16.22
C ASP A 143 -0.68 -15.16 -15.30
N TRP A 144 -1.96 -15.10 -15.67
CA TRP A 144 -3.08 -15.59 -14.86
C TRP A 144 -3.42 -17.06 -15.11
N GLY A 145 -3.02 -17.62 -16.26
CA GLY A 145 -3.30 -19.01 -16.62
C GLY A 145 -4.74 -19.32 -17.03
N SER A 146 -5.60 -18.31 -17.18
CA SER A 146 -6.99 -18.43 -17.67
C SER A 146 -7.27 -17.46 -18.81
N THR A 147 -8.23 -17.79 -19.66
CA THR A 147 -8.71 -16.90 -20.75
C THR A 147 -9.82 -15.95 -20.29
N GLN A 148 -10.28 -16.09 -19.04
CA GLN A 148 -11.36 -15.28 -18.46
C GLN A 148 -10.84 -14.51 -17.25
N LEU A 149 -11.29 -13.25 -17.13
CA LEU A 149 -11.07 -12.43 -15.95
C LEU A 149 -11.74 -13.09 -14.74
N SER A 150 -11.06 -13.04 -13.59
CA SER A 150 -11.70 -13.38 -12.31
C SER A 150 -12.84 -12.38 -12.01
N PRO A 151 -13.82 -12.73 -11.16
CA PRO A 151 -14.88 -11.80 -10.77
C PRO A 151 -14.34 -10.48 -10.21
N GLU A 152 -13.23 -10.52 -9.46
CA GLU A 152 -12.61 -9.32 -8.90
C GLU A 152 -11.96 -8.46 -10.00
N MET A 153 -11.21 -9.07 -10.92
CA MET A 153 -10.60 -8.34 -12.04
C MET A 153 -11.66 -7.70 -12.96
N GLU A 154 -12.73 -8.43 -13.25
CA GLU A 154 -13.85 -7.90 -14.04
C GLU A 154 -14.55 -6.75 -13.33
N GLY A 155 -14.81 -6.91 -12.03
CA GLY A 155 -15.40 -5.84 -11.22
C GLY A 155 -14.56 -4.58 -11.19
N LEU A 156 -13.24 -4.68 -10.96
CA LEU A 156 -12.34 -3.53 -11.00
C LEU A 156 -12.33 -2.87 -12.39
N LEU A 157 -12.28 -3.67 -13.45
CA LEU A 157 -12.29 -3.15 -14.82
C LEU A 157 -13.61 -2.45 -15.15
N LEU A 158 -14.77 -2.98 -14.75
CA LEU A 158 -16.06 -2.33 -14.98
C LEU A 158 -16.18 -1.05 -14.15
N ARG A 159 -15.88 -1.11 -12.86
CA ARG A 159 -15.98 0.04 -11.95
C ARG A 159 -15.03 1.17 -12.33
N SER A 160 -13.86 0.87 -12.87
CA SER A 160 -12.94 1.92 -13.33
C SER A 160 -13.56 2.78 -14.44
N HIS A 161 -14.45 2.20 -15.26
CA HIS A 161 -15.16 2.85 -16.36
C HIS A 161 -16.47 3.52 -15.96
N MET A 162 -16.83 3.48 -14.67
CA MET A 162 -18.12 3.93 -14.17
C MET A 162 -17.94 5.05 -13.16
N TYR A 163 -18.61 6.17 -13.40
CA TYR A 163 -18.66 7.30 -12.49
C TYR A 163 -20.07 7.41 -11.94
N THR A 164 -20.18 7.49 -10.62
CA THR A 164 -21.44 7.75 -9.92
C THR A 164 -21.83 9.23 -9.94
N THR A 165 -21.18 10.02 -10.79
CA THR A 165 -21.34 11.47 -10.94
C THR A 165 -21.15 11.88 -12.40
N ALA A 166 -21.57 13.10 -12.73
CA ALA A 166 -21.38 13.70 -14.04
C ALA A 166 -19.91 14.03 -14.29
N LEU A 167 -19.27 13.30 -15.20
CA LEU A 167 -17.94 13.62 -15.70
C LEU A 167 -18.05 14.65 -16.81
N TRP A 168 -17.79 15.91 -16.49
CA TRP A 168 -17.75 17.00 -17.46
C TRP A 168 -16.40 17.03 -18.19
N PRO A 169 -16.35 17.37 -19.50
CA PRO A 169 -15.08 17.40 -20.26
C PRO A 169 -14.00 18.29 -19.64
N GLY A 170 -14.37 19.43 -19.06
CA GLY A 170 -13.44 20.33 -18.36
C GLY A 170 -13.02 19.88 -16.95
N LYS A 171 -13.48 18.70 -16.50
CA LYS A 171 -13.22 18.14 -15.16
C LYS A 171 -12.63 16.72 -15.22
N ILE A 172 -12.24 16.25 -16.41
CA ILE A 172 -11.67 14.90 -16.59
C ILE A 172 -10.49 14.62 -15.65
N SER A 173 -9.62 15.61 -15.41
CA SER A 173 -8.45 15.46 -14.54
C SER A 173 -8.75 15.50 -13.04
N SER A 174 -9.95 15.91 -12.62
CA SER A 174 -10.29 16.14 -11.20
C SER A 174 -11.45 15.29 -10.69
N THR A 175 -12.37 14.89 -11.57
CA THR A 175 -13.50 14.04 -11.20
C THR A 175 -13.02 12.61 -11.07
N ARG A 176 -13.35 11.97 -9.95
CA ARG A 176 -12.96 10.58 -9.66
C ARG A 176 -14.04 9.60 -10.10
N ASN A 177 -13.64 8.41 -10.54
CA ASN A 177 -14.56 7.31 -10.85
C ASN A 177 -15.12 6.67 -9.56
N SER A 178 -15.93 5.61 -9.71
CA SER A 178 -16.52 4.87 -8.60
C SER A 178 -15.54 4.09 -7.71
N LEU A 179 -14.25 4.05 -8.09
CA LEU A 179 -13.14 3.55 -7.26
C LEU A 179 -12.40 4.70 -6.55
N ALA A 180 -12.89 5.94 -6.65
CA ALA A 180 -12.22 7.16 -6.22
C ALA A 180 -10.88 7.44 -6.95
N GLN A 181 -10.73 6.92 -8.17
CA GLN A 181 -9.48 7.03 -8.96
C GLN A 181 -9.57 8.12 -10.04
N ASN A 182 -8.43 8.73 -10.35
CA ASN A 182 -8.29 9.71 -11.44
C ASN A 182 -8.50 9.04 -12.81
N ALA A 183 -8.89 9.84 -13.80
CA ALA A 183 -8.88 9.42 -15.19
C ALA A 183 -7.45 9.10 -15.66
N THR A 184 -7.26 7.99 -16.37
CA THR A 184 -6.01 7.64 -17.06
C THR A 184 -6.05 7.99 -18.54
N PHE A 185 -7.08 8.72 -18.97
CA PHE A 185 -7.27 9.24 -20.33
C PHE A 185 -7.42 10.75 -20.30
N THR A 186 -7.28 11.37 -21.47
CA THR A 186 -7.48 12.81 -21.66
C THR A 186 -8.59 13.06 -22.67
N ALA A 187 -9.00 14.32 -22.86
CA ALA A 187 -10.00 14.67 -23.87
C ALA A 187 -9.61 14.22 -25.30
N ALA A 188 -8.31 14.07 -25.59
CA ALA A 188 -7.82 13.60 -26.89
C ALA A 188 -8.17 12.13 -27.18
N ASN A 189 -8.45 11.34 -26.13
CA ASN A 189 -8.81 9.93 -26.26
C ASN A 189 -10.31 9.70 -26.53
N ILE A 190 -11.13 10.76 -26.49
CA ILE A 190 -12.58 10.65 -26.67
C ILE A 190 -12.90 10.64 -28.16
N LEU A 191 -13.37 9.49 -28.65
CA LEU A 191 -13.79 9.26 -30.03
C LEU A 191 -15.23 9.72 -30.30
N ASP A 192 -16.12 9.51 -29.34
CA ASP A 192 -17.53 9.93 -29.41
C ASP A 192 -18.03 10.26 -28.00
N LYS A 193 -19.02 11.13 -27.89
CA LYS A 193 -19.62 11.54 -26.62
C LYS A 193 -21.10 11.87 -26.78
N LYS A 194 -21.91 11.45 -25.81
CA LYS A 194 -23.36 11.67 -25.83
C LYS A 194 -23.89 11.93 -24.43
N MET A 195 -24.81 12.87 -24.31
CA MET A 195 -25.65 13.01 -23.13
C MET A 195 -26.93 12.19 -23.37
N LEU A 196 -27.27 11.32 -22.42
CA LEU A 196 -28.33 10.31 -22.46
C LEU A 196 -29.30 10.53 -21.29
N SER A 197 -30.43 9.80 -21.26
CA SER A 197 -31.50 10.05 -20.28
C SER A 197 -31.03 9.95 -18.83
N ASN A 198 -30.10 9.04 -18.54
CA ASN A 198 -29.57 8.78 -17.21
C ASN A 198 -28.07 9.08 -17.05
N GLY A 199 -27.44 9.75 -18.02
CA GLY A 199 -26.03 10.12 -17.84
C GLY A 199 -25.23 10.53 -19.08
N ASN A 200 -23.94 10.78 -18.86
CA ASN A 200 -22.97 11.00 -19.93
C ASN A 200 -22.38 9.67 -20.41
N PHE A 201 -22.17 9.57 -21.72
CA PHE A 201 -21.51 8.45 -22.38
C PHE A 201 -20.27 8.97 -23.11
N TYR A 202 -19.13 8.31 -22.91
CA TYR A 202 -17.90 8.57 -23.66
C TYR A 202 -17.39 7.29 -24.30
N TYR A 203 -17.17 7.32 -25.61
CA TYR A 203 -16.46 6.29 -26.34
C TYR A 203 -14.98 6.65 -26.45
N LEU A 204 -14.09 5.73 -26.09
CA LEU A 204 -12.67 5.99 -25.95
C LEU A 204 -11.82 5.12 -26.87
N ASP A 205 -10.70 5.64 -27.35
CA ASP A 205 -9.68 4.86 -28.06
C ASP A 205 -8.78 4.02 -27.13
N LYS A 206 -8.95 4.18 -25.82
CA LYS A 206 -8.18 3.47 -24.78
C LYS A 206 -9.05 3.04 -23.59
N VAL A 207 -8.48 2.18 -22.76
CA VAL A 207 -9.09 1.70 -21.50
C VAL A 207 -8.82 2.69 -20.36
N GLN A 208 -9.81 2.87 -19.49
CA GLN A 208 -9.61 3.48 -18.17
C GLN A 208 -9.03 2.44 -17.22
N GLU A 209 -7.74 2.56 -16.95
CA GLU A 209 -6.96 1.58 -16.18
C GLU A 209 -7.23 1.77 -14.69
N ALA A 210 -7.65 0.72 -13.99
CA ALA A 210 -7.73 0.75 -12.53
C ALA A 210 -6.31 0.81 -11.94
N ASN A 211 -6.13 1.51 -10.82
CA ASN A 211 -4.80 1.63 -10.21
C ASN A 211 -4.21 0.28 -9.80
N GLU A 212 -5.06 -0.68 -9.40
CA GLU A 212 -4.70 -2.05 -9.05
C GLU A 212 -4.04 -2.83 -10.21
N PHE A 213 -4.20 -2.39 -11.46
CA PHE A 213 -3.63 -3.05 -12.63
C PHE A 213 -2.31 -2.44 -13.13
N ARG A 214 -1.87 -1.33 -12.52
CA ARG A 214 -0.73 -0.54 -13.02
C ARG A 214 0.31 -0.16 -11.98
N THR A 215 0.02 -0.35 -10.70
CA THR A 215 0.91 -0.11 -9.54
C THR A 215 1.70 -1.36 -9.15
N VAL A 216 2.56 -1.29 -8.13
CA VAL A 216 3.31 -2.45 -7.63
C VAL A 216 2.38 -3.60 -7.22
N PHE A 217 1.17 -3.30 -6.72
CA PHE A 217 0.14 -4.29 -6.41
C PHE A 217 -0.30 -5.14 -7.61
N SER A 218 -0.20 -4.59 -8.83
CA SER A 218 -0.64 -5.28 -10.04
C SER A 218 0.09 -6.58 -10.32
N LYS A 219 1.37 -6.67 -9.95
CA LYS A 219 2.21 -7.81 -10.31
C LYS A 219 1.83 -9.10 -9.58
N PRO A 220 1.66 -9.12 -8.25
CA PRO A 220 1.12 -10.31 -7.59
C PRO A 220 -0.35 -10.52 -7.96
N PHE A 221 -1.16 -9.44 -8.05
CA PHE A 221 -2.60 -9.56 -8.31
C PHE A 221 -2.94 -10.17 -9.67
N LEU A 222 -2.15 -9.89 -10.71
CA LEU A 222 -2.35 -10.40 -12.07
C LEU A 222 -1.61 -11.73 -12.34
N ASN A 223 -1.02 -12.37 -11.32
CA ASN A 223 -0.24 -13.59 -11.48
C ASN A 223 -0.74 -14.72 -10.57
N SER A 224 -1.13 -15.84 -11.19
CA SER A 224 -1.72 -16.97 -10.45
C SER A 224 -0.75 -17.71 -9.53
N ASN A 225 0.55 -17.43 -9.61
CA ASN A 225 1.56 -18.04 -8.75
C ASN A 225 1.84 -17.23 -7.46
N TYR A 226 1.10 -16.14 -7.21
CA TYR A 226 1.31 -15.22 -6.09
C TYR A 226 0.01 -14.95 -5.31
N GLN A 227 -0.89 -15.93 -5.26
CA GLN A 227 -2.21 -15.77 -4.65
C GLN A 227 -2.13 -15.55 -3.13
N LEU A 228 -1.20 -16.22 -2.45
CA LEU A 228 -1.01 -16.05 -1.01
C LEU A 228 -0.46 -14.66 -0.69
N GLN A 229 0.50 -14.16 -1.48
CA GLN A 229 1.00 -12.79 -1.36
C GLN A 229 -0.13 -11.79 -1.58
N THR A 230 -0.89 -11.95 -2.66
CA THR A 230 -2.04 -11.09 -3.02
C THR A 230 -3.09 -11.07 -1.90
N LYS A 231 -3.43 -12.23 -1.34
CA LYS A 231 -4.39 -12.36 -0.22
C LYS A 231 -3.90 -11.58 1.02
N GLY A 232 -2.61 -11.68 1.32
CA GLY A 232 -1.97 -10.91 2.38
C GLY A 232 -2.04 -9.40 2.13
N LEU A 233 -1.63 -8.95 0.95
CA LEU A 233 -1.61 -7.52 0.59
C LEU A 233 -3.02 -6.90 0.62
N ASN A 234 -4.02 -7.64 0.11
CA ASN A 234 -5.45 -7.27 0.19
C ASN A 234 -5.93 -7.05 1.61
N ARG A 235 -5.36 -7.76 2.59
CA ARG A 235 -5.73 -7.64 3.99
C ARG A 235 -5.13 -6.41 4.66
N VAL A 236 -3.91 -6.01 4.30
CA VAL A 236 -3.12 -5.09 5.15
C VAL A 236 -2.76 -3.75 4.51
N ILE A 237 -2.52 -3.69 3.20
CA ILE A 237 -1.86 -2.50 2.62
C ILE A 237 -2.33 -2.14 1.21
N ARG A 238 -3.26 -2.89 0.61
CA ARG A 238 -3.71 -2.69 -0.78
C ARG A 238 -4.00 -1.24 -1.15
N SER A 239 -4.71 -0.51 -0.29
CA SER A 239 -5.09 0.89 -0.56
C SER A 239 -3.87 1.79 -0.75
N GLU A 240 -2.79 1.55 -0.01
CA GLU A 240 -1.58 2.35 -0.07
C GLU A 240 -0.73 1.98 -1.29
N ILE A 241 -0.46 0.68 -1.47
CA ILE A 241 0.41 0.23 -2.58
C ILE A 241 -0.27 0.27 -3.95
N SER A 242 -1.59 0.48 -3.98
CA SER A 242 -2.36 0.75 -5.19
C SER A 242 -2.59 2.25 -5.42
N ASP A 243 -2.04 3.14 -4.61
CA ASP A 243 -2.08 4.57 -4.88
C ASP A 243 -0.92 4.97 -5.81
N PRO A 244 -1.20 5.51 -7.01
CA PRO A 244 -0.16 5.98 -7.92
C PRO A 244 0.63 7.20 -7.40
N GLU A 245 0.15 7.88 -6.37
CA GLU A 245 0.80 9.07 -5.78
C GLU A 245 1.81 8.71 -4.68
N MET A 246 1.84 7.45 -4.21
CA MET A 246 2.77 6.96 -3.19
C MET A 246 3.82 6.00 -3.77
N GLU A 247 5.09 6.18 -3.42
CA GLU A 247 6.18 5.35 -3.97
C GLU A 247 6.50 4.13 -3.10
N TRP A 248 6.37 2.95 -3.70
CA TRP A 248 6.55 1.66 -3.03
C TRP A 248 7.47 0.74 -3.84
N GLY A 249 8.17 -0.16 -3.13
CA GLY A 249 8.85 -1.29 -3.73
C GLY A 249 8.25 -2.62 -3.26
N LEU A 250 8.25 -3.64 -4.12
CA LEU A 250 7.70 -4.95 -3.81
C LEU A 250 8.63 -6.09 -4.21
N PHE A 251 8.95 -6.98 -3.28
CA PHE A 251 9.59 -8.26 -3.52
C PHE A 251 8.54 -9.34 -3.81
N MET A 252 8.53 -9.86 -5.03
CA MET A 252 7.64 -10.94 -5.44
C MET A 252 8.11 -12.26 -4.81
N GLN A 253 7.25 -12.87 -3.97
CA GLN A 253 7.44 -14.21 -3.42
C GLN A 253 6.26 -15.09 -3.81
N SER A 254 6.54 -16.14 -4.59
CA SER A 254 5.52 -17.05 -5.10
C SER A 254 4.89 -17.90 -4.00
N ASP A 255 3.73 -18.47 -4.30
CA ASP A 255 3.03 -19.42 -3.44
C ASP A 255 3.91 -20.64 -3.11
N ALA A 256 4.73 -21.08 -4.07
CA ALA A 256 5.71 -22.15 -3.86
C ALA A 256 6.81 -21.74 -2.86
N GLN A 257 7.32 -20.50 -2.97
CA GLN A 257 8.30 -19.96 -2.00
C GLN A 257 7.68 -19.87 -0.60
N PHE A 258 6.47 -19.31 -0.46
CA PHE A 258 5.79 -19.25 0.83
C PHE A 258 5.50 -20.65 1.41
N SER A 259 5.06 -21.59 0.58
CA SER A 259 4.80 -22.97 0.98
C SER A 259 6.08 -23.66 1.47
N ALA A 260 7.20 -23.46 0.78
CA ALA A 260 8.51 -23.97 1.20
C ALA A 260 8.98 -23.36 2.53
N ALA A 261 8.59 -22.12 2.82
CA ALA A 261 8.82 -21.47 4.11
C ALA A 261 7.80 -21.89 5.20
N GLY A 262 6.84 -22.76 4.88
CA GLY A 262 5.86 -23.31 5.80
C GLY A 262 4.50 -22.61 5.79
N TYR A 263 4.30 -21.57 4.99
CA TYR A 263 3.07 -20.77 4.98
C TYR A 263 2.08 -21.26 3.93
N SER A 264 0.83 -21.42 4.34
CA SER A 264 -0.27 -21.75 3.42
C SER A 264 -1.60 -21.13 3.89
N PHE A 265 -2.59 -21.19 3.02
CA PHE A 265 -3.96 -20.78 3.34
C PHE A 265 -4.94 -21.92 3.05
N ASN A 266 -5.75 -22.25 4.04
CA ASN A 266 -6.78 -23.27 3.91
C ASN A 266 -8.08 -22.60 3.46
N GLU A 267 -8.42 -22.74 2.19
CA GLU A 267 -9.63 -22.14 1.59
C GLU A 267 -10.93 -22.73 2.17
N LEU A 268 -10.95 -24.01 2.57
CA LEU A 268 -12.15 -24.65 3.14
C LEU A 268 -12.53 -24.05 4.50
N ASN A 269 -11.52 -23.75 5.32
CA ASN A 269 -11.70 -23.22 6.66
C ASN A 269 -11.45 -21.71 6.75
N ASN A 270 -11.12 -21.06 5.63
CA ASN A 270 -10.79 -19.64 5.54
C ASN A 270 -9.72 -19.20 6.57
N GLN A 271 -8.64 -19.97 6.72
CA GLN A 271 -7.63 -19.74 7.76
C GLN A 271 -6.19 -19.89 7.26
N TYR A 272 -5.28 -19.08 7.83
CA TYR A 272 -3.84 -19.23 7.64
C TYR A 272 -3.30 -20.46 8.37
N GLN A 273 -2.28 -21.09 7.80
CA GLN A 273 -1.55 -22.20 8.42
C GLN A 273 -0.05 -21.95 8.31
N TYR A 274 0.67 -22.36 9.34
CA TYR A 274 2.13 -22.38 9.35
C TYR A 274 2.60 -23.74 9.84
N THR A 275 3.31 -24.47 8.99
CA THR A 275 4.00 -25.71 9.34
C THR A 275 5.49 -25.41 9.38
N ASP A 276 6.09 -25.52 10.56
CA ASP A 276 7.53 -25.33 10.74
C ASP A 276 8.31 -26.31 9.84
N PRO A 277 9.12 -25.81 8.89
CA PRO A 277 9.85 -26.67 7.95
C PRO A 277 10.89 -27.60 8.62
N VAL A 278 11.31 -27.30 9.85
CA VAL A 278 12.31 -28.08 10.59
C VAL A 278 11.64 -29.12 11.49
N THR A 279 10.61 -28.71 12.24
CA THR A 279 9.99 -29.60 13.25
C THR A 279 8.73 -30.31 12.74
N GLY A 280 8.12 -29.84 11.65
CA GLY A 280 6.82 -30.31 11.16
C GLY A 280 5.63 -29.87 12.03
N ALA A 281 5.86 -29.12 13.11
CA ALA A 281 4.80 -28.62 13.97
C ALA A 281 3.92 -27.62 13.21
N THR A 282 2.60 -27.79 13.30
CA THR A 282 1.65 -26.93 12.59
C THR A 282 0.85 -26.08 13.57
N ILE A 283 0.80 -24.79 13.29
CA ILE A 283 -0.09 -23.83 13.96
C ILE A 283 -1.04 -23.23 12.92
N VAL A 284 -2.19 -22.75 13.37
CA VAL A 284 -3.29 -22.31 12.50
C VAL A 284 -3.88 -20.99 12.99
N SER A 285 -4.75 -20.40 12.17
CA SER A 285 -5.53 -19.20 12.51
C SER A 285 -4.64 -17.99 12.81
N ASP A 286 -4.92 -17.26 13.89
CA ASP A 286 -4.28 -15.97 14.22
C ASP A 286 -2.76 -16.06 14.34
N ILE A 287 -2.22 -17.08 15.02
CA ILE A 287 -0.78 -17.19 15.23
C ILE A 287 -0.06 -17.44 13.90
N ALA A 288 -0.62 -18.29 13.04
CA ALA A 288 -0.08 -18.52 11.70
C ALA A 288 -0.18 -17.27 10.82
N ARG A 289 -1.31 -16.56 10.90
CA ARG A 289 -1.53 -15.31 10.19
C ARG A 289 -0.50 -14.26 10.59
N ASP A 290 -0.28 -14.05 11.89
CA ASP A 290 0.58 -12.96 12.35
C ASP A 290 2.05 -13.23 11.97
N ARG A 291 2.48 -14.50 11.97
CA ARG A 291 3.79 -14.90 11.39
C ARG A 291 3.86 -14.59 9.89
N PHE A 292 2.84 -14.98 9.13
CA PHE A 292 2.80 -14.71 7.69
C PHE A 292 2.82 -13.21 7.38
N LEU A 293 1.99 -12.42 8.08
CA LEU A 293 1.92 -10.97 7.88
C LEU A 293 3.24 -10.28 8.24
N ARG A 294 3.93 -10.73 9.30
CA ARG A 294 5.26 -10.20 9.62
C ARG A 294 6.28 -10.42 8.50
N VAL A 295 6.28 -11.61 7.87
CA VAL A 295 7.11 -11.84 6.67
C VAL A 295 6.63 -10.95 5.52
N LEU A 296 5.32 -10.90 5.26
CA LEU A 296 4.74 -10.10 4.18
C LEU A 296 5.13 -8.62 4.30
N TYR A 297 5.14 -8.07 5.52
CA TYR A 297 5.52 -6.69 5.73
C TYR A 297 6.94 -6.37 5.26
N SER A 298 7.87 -7.33 5.38
CA SER A 298 9.22 -7.21 4.84
C SER A 298 9.31 -7.33 3.31
N THR A 299 8.26 -7.85 2.65
CA THR A 299 8.22 -7.97 1.19
C THR A 299 7.83 -6.67 0.49
N VAL A 300 7.26 -5.71 1.22
CA VAL A 300 6.89 -4.38 0.70
C VAL A 300 7.73 -3.35 1.42
N PHE A 301 8.33 -2.41 0.71
CA PHE A 301 9.12 -1.35 1.35
C PHE A 301 8.71 0.03 0.86
N ASP A 302 8.76 1.00 1.76
CA ASP A 302 8.54 2.41 1.45
C ASP A 302 9.72 2.92 0.62
N ASN A 303 9.43 3.45 -0.57
CA ASN A 303 10.43 3.96 -1.50
C ASN A 303 10.38 5.49 -1.61
N SER A 304 9.55 6.17 -0.81
CA SER A 304 9.29 7.61 -0.90
C SER A 304 10.50 8.49 -0.61
N PHE A 305 11.52 7.96 0.10
CA PHE A 305 12.74 8.69 0.42
C PHE A 305 13.96 8.24 -0.40
N LEU A 306 13.95 7.00 -0.88
CA LEU A 306 15.11 6.40 -1.56
C LEU A 306 14.99 6.44 -3.08
N HIS A 307 13.76 6.48 -3.62
CA HIS A 307 13.47 6.50 -5.06
C HIS A 307 14.23 5.44 -5.86
N LEU A 308 14.42 4.25 -5.28
CA LEU A 308 15.22 3.18 -5.87
C LEU A 308 14.49 2.58 -7.07
N LYS A 309 15.28 2.24 -8.11
CA LYS A 309 14.85 1.47 -9.30
C LYS A 309 15.55 0.12 -9.41
N ASN A 310 16.62 -0.07 -8.64
CA ASN A 310 17.38 -1.31 -8.57
C ASN A 310 18.07 -1.40 -7.21
N LEU A 311 18.59 -2.58 -6.88
CA LEU A 311 19.27 -2.86 -5.61
C LEU A 311 20.74 -3.23 -5.82
N SER A 312 21.38 -2.67 -6.85
CA SER A 312 22.81 -2.92 -7.14
C SER A 312 23.76 -2.31 -6.12
N GLY A 313 23.32 -1.28 -5.40
CA GLY A 313 24.05 -0.68 -4.28
C GLY A 313 23.89 -1.44 -2.98
N GLN A 314 23.97 -0.72 -1.86
CA GLN A 314 23.69 -1.27 -0.54
C GLN A 314 22.98 -0.25 0.35
N GLY A 315 22.25 -0.72 1.35
CA GLY A 315 21.54 0.14 2.30
C GLY A 315 20.45 -0.61 3.07
N PHE A 316 19.64 0.14 3.80
CA PHE A 316 18.50 -0.38 4.54
C PHE A 316 17.20 0.02 3.85
N LEU A 317 16.25 -0.90 3.77
CA LEU A 317 14.91 -0.66 3.25
C LEU A 317 13.91 -0.77 4.41
N LYS A 318 13.11 0.28 4.60
CA LYS A 318 12.04 0.31 5.58
C LYS A 318 10.88 -0.52 5.05
N GLY A 319 10.61 -1.66 5.68
CA GLY A 319 9.45 -2.48 5.36
C GLY A 319 8.14 -1.74 5.60
N SER A 320 7.04 -2.31 5.11
CA SER A 320 5.70 -1.91 5.55
C SER A 320 5.45 -2.34 7.00
N LYS A 321 4.33 -1.94 7.58
CA LYS A 321 4.03 -2.18 9.00
C LYS A 321 2.54 -2.42 9.25
N GLY A 322 2.25 -3.11 10.35
CA GLY A 322 0.90 -3.20 10.89
C GLY A 322 0.50 -1.94 11.66
N GLU A 323 -0.80 -1.81 11.92
CA GLU A 323 -1.35 -0.72 12.73
C GLU A 323 -0.76 -0.73 14.15
N GLY A 324 -0.27 0.42 14.62
CA GLY A 324 0.32 0.56 15.95
C GLY A 324 1.73 -0.01 16.11
N GLU A 325 2.31 -0.61 15.07
CA GLU A 325 3.70 -1.10 15.07
C GLU A 325 4.64 -0.10 14.37
N ASP A 326 5.95 -0.22 14.65
CA ASP A 326 6.97 0.43 13.83
C ASP A 326 7.54 -0.57 12.81
N ALA A 327 7.97 -0.06 11.66
CA ALA A 327 8.46 -0.88 10.55
C ALA A 327 9.78 -1.59 10.89
N GLU A 328 9.89 -2.86 10.49
CA GLU A 328 11.16 -3.57 10.47
C GLU A 328 11.94 -3.24 9.19
N TYR A 329 13.25 -3.38 9.26
CA TYR A 329 14.15 -3.07 8.15
C TYR A 329 14.75 -4.34 7.57
N VAL A 330 15.00 -4.33 6.27
CA VAL A 330 15.84 -5.31 5.59
C VAL A 330 17.10 -4.62 5.07
N TYR A 331 18.21 -5.35 5.00
CA TYR A 331 19.43 -4.86 4.38
C TYR A 331 19.52 -5.37 2.95
N TYR A 332 19.91 -4.52 2.00
CA TYR A 332 20.25 -4.96 0.65
C TYR A 332 21.70 -4.67 0.32
N LYS A 333 22.28 -5.52 -0.52
CA LYS A 333 23.63 -5.34 -1.08
C LYS A 333 23.75 -6.13 -2.37
N ASN A 334 24.12 -5.47 -3.47
CA ASN A 334 24.44 -6.11 -4.75
C ASN A 334 23.36 -7.11 -5.22
N ASN A 335 22.09 -6.69 -5.23
CA ASN A 335 20.92 -7.50 -5.60
C ASN A 335 20.64 -8.70 -4.68
N GLU A 336 21.16 -8.66 -3.45
CA GLU A 336 20.82 -9.59 -2.38
C GLU A 336 20.14 -8.83 -1.25
N VAL A 337 19.15 -9.45 -0.60
CA VAL A 337 18.37 -8.84 0.48
C VAL A 337 18.34 -9.79 1.68
N TYR A 338 18.50 -9.21 2.86
CA TYR A 338 18.67 -9.90 4.12
C TYR A 338 17.71 -9.31 5.16
N ALA A 339 16.72 -10.10 5.59
CA ALA A 339 15.98 -9.83 6.81
C ALA A 339 16.67 -10.51 8.01
N SER A 340 16.27 -10.17 9.23
CA SER A 340 16.92 -10.70 10.45
C SER A 340 16.93 -12.24 10.48
N GLY A 341 15.83 -12.89 10.09
CA GLY A 341 15.74 -14.35 10.06
C GLY A 341 16.59 -14.99 8.96
N ASN A 342 16.88 -14.26 7.87
CA ASN A 342 17.79 -14.73 6.84
C ASN A 342 19.21 -14.84 7.39
N ILE A 343 19.65 -13.82 8.13
CA ILE A 343 20.97 -13.77 8.76
C ILE A 343 21.11 -14.91 9.78
N GLU A 344 20.11 -15.12 10.63
CA GLU A 344 20.10 -16.21 11.62
C GLU A 344 20.23 -17.60 10.99
N LYS A 345 19.66 -17.79 9.78
CA LYS A 345 19.69 -19.08 9.06
C LYS A 345 20.78 -19.17 7.99
N GLY A 346 21.61 -18.14 7.81
CA GLY A 346 22.61 -18.10 6.74
C GLY A 346 22.02 -18.15 5.33
N THR A 347 20.82 -17.60 5.14
CA THR A 347 20.12 -17.52 3.86
C THR A 347 20.02 -16.09 3.37
N LYS A 348 19.46 -15.89 2.18
CA LYS A 348 19.22 -14.57 1.57
C LYS A 348 18.10 -14.65 0.54
N LEU A 349 17.57 -13.48 0.18
CA LEU A 349 16.75 -13.29 -0.99
C LEU A 349 17.63 -12.74 -2.12
N THR A 350 17.53 -13.28 -3.32
CA THR A 350 18.25 -12.79 -4.50
C THR A 350 17.29 -12.17 -5.49
N ILE A 351 17.66 -11.04 -6.10
CA ILE A 351 16.87 -10.38 -7.14
C ILE A 351 17.27 -10.95 -8.51
N ASN A 352 16.28 -11.49 -9.23
CA ASN A 352 16.46 -12.05 -10.57
C ASN A 352 16.21 -11.01 -11.67
N SER A 353 15.15 -10.23 -11.52
CA SER A 353 14.77 -9.17 -12.46
C SER A 353 13.91 -8.11 -11.78
N VAL A 354 13.79 -6.95 -12.42
CA VAL A 354 13.01 -5.82 -11.94
C VAL A 354 12.07 -5.34 -13.04
N VAL A 355 10.84 -5.00 -12.66
CA VAL A 355 9.86 -4.37 -13.52
C VAL A 355 9.37 -3.08 -12.86
N GLU A 356 9.46 -1.98 -13.57
CA GLU A 356 8.91 -0.70 -13.11
C GLU A 356 7.38 -0.69 -13.27
N THR A 357 6.72 -0.12 -12.27
CA THR A 357 5.29 0.20 -12.30
C THR A 357 5.09 1.69 -12.09
N VAL A 358 3.85 2.16 -12.12
CA VAL A 358 3.58 3.60 -12.07
C VAL A 358 3.95 4.24 -10.73
N ASN A 359 4.10 3.43 -9.68
CA ASN A 359 4.40 3.87 -8.33
C ASN A 359 5.57 3.13 -7.69
N GLY A 360 6.44 2.54 -8.52
CA GLY A 360 7.75 2.02 -8.10
C GLY A 360 8.10 0.62 -8.59
N PRO A 361 9.26 0.08 -8.16
CA PRO A 361 9.82 -1.15 -8.69
C PRO A 361 9.21 -2.42 -8.08
N VAL A 362 9.04 -3.44 -8.91
CA VAL A 362 8.71 -4.80 -8.50
C VAL A 362 9.86 -5.74 -8.84
N PHE A 363 10.37 -6.42 -7.82
CA PHE A 363 11.52 -7.30 -7.90
C PHE A 363 11.07 -8.76 -7.92
N TYR A 364 11.41 -9.50 -8.98
CA TYR A 364 11.25 -10.95 -9.01
C TYR A 364 12.42 -11.62 -8.32
N THR A 365 12.16 -12.58 -7.44
CA THR A 365 13.15 -13.05 -6.48
C THR A 365 13.30 -14.57 -6.43
N SER A 366 14.43 -15.01 -5.88
CA SER A 366 14.66 -16.39 -5.45
C SER A 366 15.00 -16.42 -3.95
N GLY A 367 14.49 -17.42 -3.23
CA GLY A 367 14.56 -17.49 -1.77
C GLY A 367 13.37 -16.82 -1.08
N ASN A 368 13.40 -16.72 0.24
CA ASN A 368 12.35 -16.07 1.04
C ASN A 368 12.99 -15.12 2.05
N LEU A 369 12.34 -13.99 2.28
CA LEU A 369 12.59 -13.18 3.46
C LEU A 369 12.00 -13.89 4.69
N LEU A 370 12.73 -13.82 5.80
CA LEU A 370 12.37 -14.47 7.05
C LEU A 370 12.55 -13.47 8.20
N PHE A 371 11.63 -13.45 9.16
CA PHE A 371 11.85 -12.69 10.39
C PHE A 371 12.70 -13.48 11.38
N GLY A 372 13.38 -12.77 12.28
CA GLY A 372 14.28 -13.33 13.27
C GLY A 372 13.53 -13.76 14.52
N GLU A 373 14.05 -14.79 15.19
CA GLU A 373 13.49 -15.31 16.44
C GLU A 373 14.49 -15.21 17.60
N GLN A 374 15.76 -14.90 17.30
CA GLN A 374 16.78 -14.73 18.33
C GLN A 374 16.57 -13.45 19.13
N SER A 375 17.09 -13.44 20.36
CA SER A 375 17.11 -12.25 21.20
C SER A 375 18.03 -11.17 20.61
N LEU A 376 17.81 -9.92 21.02
CA LEU A 376 18.70 -8.82 20.67
C LEU A 376 20.14 -9.06 21.16
N GLY A 377 20.30 -9.63 22.36
CA GLY A 377 21.61 -9.99 22.91
C GLY A 377 22.35 -11.03 22.06
N ALA A 378 21.64 -12.05 21.56
CA ALA A 378 22.21 -13.04 20.65
C ALA A 378 22.66 -12.40 19.32
N SER A 379 21.91 -11.42 18.82
CA SER A 379 22.29 -10.66 17.62
C SER A 379 23.55 -9.81 17.83
N ILE A 380 23.66 -9.10 18.96
CA ILE A 380 24.86 -8.33 19.33
C ILE A 380 26.08 -9.25 19.48
N LYS A 381 25.90 -10.41 20.13
CA LYS A 381 26.95 -11.44 20.29
C LYS A 381 27.44 -11.96 18.94
N ARG A 382 26.53 -12.27 18.02
CA ARG A 382 26.86 -12.71 16.65
C ARG A 382 27.65 -11.63 15.90
N LEU A 383 27.17 -10.38 15.94
CA LEU A 383 27.83 -9.23 15.33
C LEU A 383 29.25 -9.02 15.87
N ALA A 384 29.42 -9.08 17.19
CA ALA A 384 30.74 -8.94 17.84
C ALA A 384 31.67 -10.13 17.59
N THR A 385 31.13 -11.33 17.43
CA THR A 385 31.92 -12.51 17.06
C THR A 385 32.45 -12.40 15.62
N LYS A 386 31.64 -11.89 14.68
CA LYS A 386 32.01 -11.73 13.27
C LYS A 386 32.92 -10.52 13.04
N TYR A 387 32.73 -9.44 13.79
CA TYR A 387 33.52 -8.20 13.69
C TYR A 387 34.09 -7.73 15.04
N PRO A 388 34.99 -8.52 15.67
CA PRO A 388 35.50 -8.24 17.01
C PRO A 388 36.28 -6.93 17.09
N ALA A 389 36.93 -6.51 16.00
CA ALA A 389 37.67 -5.24 15.93
C ALA A 389 36.77 -4.01 16.02
N LEU A 390 35.47 -4.14 15.71
CA LEU A 390 34.50 -3.05 15.78
C LEU A 390 33.64 -3.11 17.04
N TYR A 391 33.08 -4.28 17.37
CA TYR A 391 32.04 -4.41 18.41
C TYR A 391 32.47 -5.23 19.64
N GLY A 392 33.69 -5.77 19.64
CA GLY A 392 34.17 -6.69 20.67
C GLY A 392 34.16 -6.10 22.08
N LYS A 393 34.63 -4.85 22.26
CA LYS A 393 34.65 -4.21 23.59
C LYS A 393 33.25 -3.96 24.12
N PHE A 394 32.34 -3.43 23.29
CA PHE A 394 30.97 -3.20 23.72
C PHE A 394 30.29 -4.50 24.19
N TYR A 395 30.45 -5.58 23.41
CA TYR A 395 29.92 -6.89 23.79
C TYR A 395 30.58 -7.46 25.05
N ASP A 396 31.88 -7.24 25.25
CA ASP A 396 32.58 -7.65 26.46
C ASP A 396 32.05 -6.95 27.72
N TYR A 397 31.77 -5.63 27.65
CA TYR A 397 31.06 -4.91 28.71
C TYR A 397 29.64 -5.45 28.89
N LEU A 398 28.89 -5.63 27.81
CA LEU A 398 27.50 -6.09 27.86
C LEU A 398 27.38 -7.47 28.51
N SER A 399 28.11 -8.48 28.01
CA SER A 399 28.01 -9.87 28.47
C SER A 399 28.45 -10.11 29.92
N LYS A 400 29.19 -9.16 30.53
CA LYS A 400 29.64 -9.21 31.93
C LYS A 400 28.92 -8.22 32.84
N SER A 401 28.01 -7.41 32.28
CA SER A 401 27.24 -6.41 33.02
C SER A 401 26.13 -7.04 33.87
N SER A 402 25.63 -6.27 34.85
CA SER A 402 24.48 -6.65 35.69
C SER A 402 23.16 -6.75 34.92
N ILE A 403 23.10 -6.24 33.69
CA ILE A 403 21.91 -6.28 32.83
C ILE A 403 21.94 -7.45 31.83
N TRP A 404 22.93 -8.33 31.90
CA TRP A 404 22.99 -9.53 31.08
C TRP A 404 22.49 -10.75 31.87
N ALA A 405 21.51 -11.45 31.31
CA ALA A 405 20.89 -12.62 31.90
C ALA A 405 21.08 -13.88 31.02
N ALA A 406 20.81 -15.04 31.60
CA ALA A 406 20.90 -16.33 30.91
C ALA A 406 20.05 -16.36 29.63
N GLY A 407 20.55 -17.02 28.59
CA GLY A 407 19.88 -17.08 27.28
C GLY A 407 20.10 -15.84 26.40
N ASP A 408 21.21 -15.12 26.62
CA ASP A 408 21.53 -13.89 25.89
C ASP A 408 20.42 -12.81 26.00
N VAL A 409 19.80 -12.71 27.19
CA VAL A 409 18.72 -11.75 27.49
C VAL A 409 19.30 -10.48 28.11
N ILE A 410 18.77 -9.32 27.73
CA ILE A 410 19.21 -8.01 28.25
C ILE A 410 18.09 -7.43 29.13
N THR A 411 18.36 -7.24 30.42
CA THR A 411 17.43 -6.62 31.36
C THR A 411 17.14 -5.19 30.97
N GLY A 412 15.85 -4.84 30.91
CA GLY A 412 15.37 -3.54 30.41
C GLY A 412 15.03 -3.53 28.91
N VAL A 413 15.36 -4.59 28.17
CA VAL A 413 14.90 -4.79 26.79
C VAL A 413 13.68 -5.71 26.79
N THR A 414 12.53 -5.18 26.37
CA THR A 414 11.27 -5.93 26.29
C THR A 414 11.23 -6.77 25.02
N ALA A 415 11.04 -8.09 25.17
CA ALA A 415 10.85 -8.97 24.02
C ALA A 415 9.64 -8.55 23.18
N GLY A 416 9.80 -8.50 21.86
CA GLY A 416 8.73 -8.11 20.94
C GLY A 416 8.59 -6.59 20.72
N ALA A 417 9.32 -5.75 21.45
CA ALA A 417 9.37 -4.32 21.18
C ALA A 417 10.47 -3.97 20.14
N ASN A 418 10.29 -2.82 19.49
CA ASN A 418 11.23 -2.34 18.47
C ASN A 418 12.38 -1.54 19.10
N TYR A 419 13.61 -1.75 18.63
CA TYR A 419 14.81 -1.09 19.15
C TYR A 419 15.77 -0.56 18.08
N THR A 420 16.48 0.52 18.39
CA THR A 420 17.73 0.88 17.69
C THR A 420 18.89 0.80 18.68
N VAL A 421 19.94 0.05 18.36
CA VAL A 421 21.10 -0.11 19.24
C VAL A 421 22.27 0.65 18.65
N LEU A 422 22.89 1.53 19.43
CA LEU A 422 24.01 2.34 19.00
C LEU A 422 25.28 1.77 19.64
N ILE A 423 26.07 1.01 18.90
CA ILE A 423 27.29 0.41 19.43
C ILE A 423 28.50 1.29 19.08
N PRO A 424 29.13 1.94 20.07
CA PRO A 424 30.39 2.65 19.84
C PRO A 424 31.47 1.68 19.40
N THR A 425 32.30 2.09 18.45
CA THR A 425 33.47 1.29 18.05
C THR A 425 34.41 1.07 19.24
N ASN A 426 35.24 0.03 19.17
CA ASN A 426 36.30 -0.19 20.17
C ASN A 426 37.16 1.07 20.42
N ALA A 427 37.49 1.82 19.37
CA ALA A 427 38.24 3.08 19.48
C ALA A 427 37.45 4.20 20.19
N ALA A 428 36.14 4.29 19.96
CA ALA A 428 35.27 5.22 20.66
C ALA A 428 35.18 4.92 22.16
N ILE A 429 35.12 3.63 22.52
CA ILE A 429 35.14 3.18 23.92
C ILE A 429 36.48 3.51 24.56
N ASP A 430 37.61 3.27 23.88
CA ASP A 430 38.94 3.62 24.40
C ASP A 430 39.10 5.12 24.66
N ALA A 431 38.59 5.96 23.75
CA ALA A 431 38.57 7.40 23.95
C ALA A 431 37.74 7.78 25.18
N ALA A 432 36.57 7.17 25.37
CA ALA A 432 35.73 7.43 26.54
C ALA A 432 36.37 6.95 27.86
N ILE A 433 37.13 5.84 27.83
CA ILE A 433 37.91 5.38 28.99
C ILE A 433 39.02 6.39 29.32
N ALA A 434 39.75 6.87 28.30
CA ALA A 434 40.79 7.89 28.48
C ALA A 434 40.23 9.23 29.00
N GLU A 435 38.99 9.57 28.63
CA GLU A 435 38.26 10.73 29.15
C GLU A 435 37.67 10.51 30.56
N GLY A 436 37.80 9.31 31.14
CA GLY A 436 37.21 8.96 32.44
C GLY A 436 35.69 8.85 32.44
N ARG A 437 35.08 8.73 31.25
CA ARG A 437 33.62 8.66 31.03
C ARG A 437 33.09 7.23 30.93
N TRP A 438 33.98 6.26 30.73
CA TRP A 438 33.67 4.84 30.73
C TRP A 438 34.63 4.10 31.67
N PRO A 439 34.17 3.14 32.49
CA PRO A 439 35.04 2.36 33.35
C PRO A 439 36.15 1.65 32.56
N ALA A 440 37.36 1.51 33.11
CA ALA A 440 38.46 0.88 32.38
C ALA A 440 38.35 -0.66 32.31
N SER A 441 37.67 -1.27 33.29
CA SER A 441 37.46 -2.72 33.38
C SER A 441 36.03 -3.06 32.96
N SER A 442 35.88 -4.13 32.17
CA SER A 442 34.59 -4.75 31.83
C SER A 442 33.90 -5.41 33.03
N THR A 443 34.64 -5.65 34.11
CA THR A 443 34.15 -6.22 35.37
C THR A 443 34.62 -5.34 36.53
N PRO A 444 34.06 -4.12 36.66
CA PRO A 444 34.41 -3.26 37.78
C PRO A 444 33.94 -3.88 39.10
N SER A 445 34.69 -3.65 40.18
CA SER A 445 34.36 -4.16 41.52
C SER A 445 33.56 -3.16 42.36
N SER A 446 33.68 -1.87 42.08
CA SER A 446 32.92 -0.82 42.75
C SER A 446 31.48 -0.79 42.23
N GLN A 447 30.50 -0.76 43.14
CA GLN A 447 29.08 -0.67 42.77
C GLN A 447 28.81 0.55 41.88
N VAL A 448 29.46 1.68 42.15
CA VAL A 448 29.34 2.90 41.33
C VAL A 448 29.73 2.65 39.88
N ASP A 449 30.79 1.89 39.63
CA ASP A 449 31.24 1.62 38.27
C ASP A 449 30.43 0.50 37.60
N ILE A 450 29.91 -0.47 38.37
CA ILE A 450 28.94 -1.47 37.88
C ILE A 450 27.68 -0.75 37.37
N ASP A 451 27.13 0.17 38.16
CA ASP A 451 25.94 0.94 37.81
C ASP A 451 26.19 1.86 36.61
N LYS A 452 27.38 2.49 36.53
CA LYS A 452 27.78 3.26 35.35
C LYS A 452 27.85 2.41 34.07
N VAL A 453 28.40 1.20 34.12
CA VAL A 453 28.40 0.30 32.95
C VAL A 453 26.97 0.01 32.50
N ALA A 454 26.09 -0.38 33.43
CA ALA A 454 24.70 -0.68 33.12
C ALA A 454 23.97 0.54 32.52
N ALA A 455 24.11 1.72 33.13
CA ALA A 455 23.49 2.95 32.69
C ALA A 455 23.98 3.38 31.30
N ASN A 456 25.30 3.35 31.10
CA ASN A 456 25.89 3.67 29.81
C ASN A 456 25.44 2.69 28.73
N LEU A 457 25.41 1.37 29.01
CA LEU A 457 24.90 0.39 28.05
C LEU A 457 23.45 0.67 27.70
N GLN A 458 22.55 0.80 28.67
CA GLN A 458 21.11 1.05 28.42
C GLN A 458 20.84 2.35 27.67
N TYR A 459 21.67 3.39 27.86
CA TYR A 459 21.51 4.66 27.14
C TYR A 459 21.74 4.53 25.63
N HIS A 460 22.47 3.49 25.21
CA HIS A 460 22.72 3.18 23.80
C HIS A 460 21.63 2.31 23.15
N PHE A 461 20.55 1.99 23.86
CA PHE A 461 19.39 1.29 23.32
C PHE A 461 18.24 2.27 23.23
N LEU A 462 17.73 2.52 22.03
CA LEU A 462 16.58 3.38 21.77
C LEU A 462 15.32 2.53 21.69
N GLU A 463 14.29 2.92 22.44
CA GLU A 463 13.04 2.16 22.55
C GLU A 463 12.02 2.60 21.49
N LYS A 464 11.12 1.67 21.15
CA LYS A 464 9.87 1.87 20.38
C LYS A 464 10.04 2.21 18.90
N ARG A 465 11.23 2.62 18.46
CA ARG A 465 11.49 3.01 17.07
C ARG A 465 12.78 2.43 16.51
N ILE A 466 12.72 2.04 15.24
CA ILE A 466 13.87 1.67 14.43
C ILE A 466 14.24 2.85 13.54
N TYR A 467 15.48 3.33 13.67
CA TYR A 467 16.04 4.40 12.85
C TYR A 467 17.12 3.82 11.94
N ALA A 468 17.12 4.16 10.65
CA ALA A 468 18.14 3.75 9.69
C ALA A 468 18.67 4.97 8.92
N PRO A 469 19.87 4.91 8.33
CA PRO A 469 20.37 5.94 7.42
C PRO A 469 19.68 5.77 6.05
N ASP A 470 18.41 6.17 5.98
CA ASP A 470 17.54 6.09 4.80
C ASP A 470 17.01 7.47 4.36
N GLY A 471 17.31 8.54 5.10
CA GLY A 471 16.80 9.87 4.82
C GLY A 471 15.32 10.06 5.15
N ASP A 472 14.70 9.12 5.88
CA ASP A 472 13.32 9.23 6.31
C ASP A 472 13.15 10.40 7.28
N SER A 473 12.49 11.46 6.77
CA SER A 473 12.24 12.70 7.51
C SER A 473 11.22 12.56 8.65
N GLU A 474 10.50 11.44 8.73
CA GLU A 474 9.62 11.09 9.86
C GLU A 474 10.41 10.42 11.00
N LYS A 475 11.63 9.95 10.71
CA LYS A 475 12.53 9.24 11.62
C LYS A 475 13.67 10.13 12.14
N GLN A 476 13.31 11.32 12.61
CA GLN A 476 14.21 12.29 13.25
C GLN A 476 13.54 12.95 14.46
N GLY A 477 14.33 13.62 15.30
CA GLY A 477 13.83 14.31 16.49
C GLY A 477 14.26 13.63 17.79
N ILE A 478 13.35 13.48 18.75
CA ILE A 478 13.67 12.94 20.07
C ILE A 478 13.49 11.41 20.06
N ALA A 479 14.56 10.68 20.39
CA ALA A 479 14.55 9.24 20.61
C ALA A 479 14.69 8.93 22.11
N VAL A 480 13.74 8.18 22.66
CA VAL A 480 13.77 7.73 24.06
C VAL A 480 14.72 6.54 24.20
N THR A 481 15.55 6.56 25.24
CA THR A 481 16.47 5.45 25.52
C THR A 481 15.90 4.47 26.55
N ALA A 482 16.47 3.28 26.61
CA ALA A 482 16.12 2.24 27.59
C ALA A 482 16.62 2.58 29.00
N PHE A 483 17.57 3.50 29.14
CA PHE A 483 18.00 3.96 30.46
C PHE A 483 16.93 4.86 31.09
N LYS A 484 16.58 4.55 32.34
CA LYS A 484 15.65 5.32 33.15
C LYS A 484 16.39 6.03 34.29
N ASP A 485 16.27 7.35 34.35
CA ASP A 485 16.87 8.19 35.37
C ASP A 485 15.90 8.37 36.56
N LEU A 486 15.97 7.44 37.53
CA LEU A 486 15.01 7.38 38.64
C LEU A 486 15.10 8.55 39.63
N ASP A 487 16.13 9.39 39.53
CA ASP A 487 16.26 10.59 40.38
C ASP A 487 15.47 11.79 39.83
N GLN A 488 14.89 11.66 38.62
CA GLN A 488 14.14 12.71 37.95
C GLN A 488 12.63 12.46 38.04
N VAL A 489 11.84 13.55 37.97
CA VAL A 489 10.37 13.48 37.96
C VAL A 489 9.85 12.73 36.74
N ASP A 490 10.46 12.96 35.57
CA ASP A 490 10.31 12.10 34.40
C ASP A 490 11.54 11.19 34.30
N PRO A 491 11.39 9.88 34.52
CA PRO A 491 12.52 8.97 34.48
C PRO A 491 12.98 8.68 33.05
N ASN A 492 12.28 9.12 32.00
CA ASN A 492 12.71 8.86 30.63
C ASN A 492 13.93 9.71 30.26
N THR A 493 14.96 9.04 29.73
CA THR A 493 16.07 9.73 29.08
C THR A 493 15.93 9.67 27.58
N SER A 494 16.48 10.67 26.89
CA SER A 494 16.39 10.78 25.44
C SER A 494 17.67 11.33 24.82
N MET A 495 17.74 11.22 23.50
CA MET A 495 18.76 11.83 22.64
C MET A 495 18.10 12.36 21.36
N VAL A 496 18.79 13.28 20.68
CA VAL A 496 18.33 13.82 19.40
C VAL A 496 18.89 12.97 18.26
N VAL A 497 18.02 12.40 17.42
CA VAL A 497 18.39 11.72 16.18
C VAL A 497 18.20 12.64 14.99
N LYS A 498 19.21 12.64 14.11
CA LYS A 498 19.18 13.31 12.81
C LYS A 498 19.44 12.29 11.73
N ASN A 499 18.44 12.08 10.89
CA ASN A 499 18.46 11.20 9.73
C ASN A 499 18.30 12.06 8.48
N THR A 500 19.43 12.44 7.89
CA THR A 500 19.47 13.50 6.87
C THR A 500 19.62 12.97 5.46
N SER A 501 20.19 11.79 5.28
CA SER A 501 20.31 11.10 3.99
C SER A 501 20.76 9.65 4.20
N THR A 502 20.96 8.91 3.11
CA THR A 502 21.59 7.59 3.12
C THR A 502 23.08 7.61 3.51
N THR A 503 23.69 8.80 3.62
CA THR A 503 25.12 8.98 3.87
C THR A 503 25.44 9.73 5.15
N GLU A 504 24.43 10.34 5.80
CA GLU A 504 24.61 11.10 7.03
C GLU A 504 23.47 10.82 8.01
N MET A 505 23.85 10.25 9.16
CA MET A 505 23.00 10.03 10.31
C MET A 505 23.82 10.21 11.58
N TYR A 506 23.27 10.88 12.59
CA TYR A 506 23.94 11.07 13.87
C TYR A 506 22.97 11.21 15.04
N PHE A 507 23.50 10.98 16.23
CA PHE A 507 22.81 11.09 17.50
C PHE A 507 23.53 12.10 18.38
N THR A 508 22.77 12.92 19.10
CA THR A 508 23.29 13.91 20.03
C THR A 508 22.71 13.66 21.41
N ASP A 509 23.58 13.38 22.37
CA ASP A 509 23.15 13.22 23.76
C ASP A 509 22.78 14.57 24.41
N ARG A 510 22.35 14.51 25.67
CA ARG A 510 21.95 15.70 26.45
C ARG A 510 23.10 16.63 26.83
N PHE A 511 24.34 16.26 26.54
CA PHE A 511 25.55 17.06 26.78
C PHE A 511 26.09 17.66 25.47
N ASP A 512 25.26 17.69 24.42
CA ASP A 512 25.62 18.14 23.08
C ASP A 512 26.75 17.33 22.44
N ARG A 513 27.01 16.10 22.92
CA ARG A 513 27.99 15.21 22.30
C ARG A 513 27.36 14.51 21.11
N ARG A 514 27.83 14.87 19.92
CA ARG A 514 27.43 14.24 18.65
C ARG A 514 28.25 12.99 18.36
N ALA A 515 27.57 11.87 18.17
CA ALA A 515 28.09 10.60 17.65
C ALA A 515 27.51 10.32 16.26
N ASN A 516 28.37 10.16 15.26
CA ASN A 516 27.98 9.85 13.89
C ASN A 516 27.85 8.34 13.70
N VAL A 517 26.83 7.93 12.95
CA VAL A 517 26.75 6.55 12.44
C VAL A 517 27.82 6.36 11.37
N ILE A 518 28.66 5.33 11.52
CA ILE A 518 29.71 5.00 10.57
C ILE A 518 29.09 4.15 9.46
N ILE A 519 28.53 4.81 8.44
CA ILE A 519 27.85 4.16 7.30
C ILE A 519 28.75 3.14 6.58
N ALA A 520 30.06 3.38 6.53
CA ALA A 520 31.02 2.46 5.94
C ALA A 520 31.10 1.10 6.66
N ASN A 521 30.69 1.04 7.93
CA ASN A 521 30.62 -0.21 8.70
C ASN A 521 29.30 -0.96 8.46
N SER A 522 28.35 -0.38 7.73
CA SER A 522 27.03 -0.99 7.54
C SER A 522 27.10 -2.29 6.75
N ASN A 523 26.42 -3.30 7.27
CA ASN A 523 26.38 -4.65 6.70
C ASN A 523 25.13 -5.40 7.20
N GLU A 524 24.91 -6.59 6.65
CA GLU A 524 23.72 -7.39 6.92
C GLU A 524 23.55 -7.75 8.40
N GLU A 525 24.63 -8.00 9.16
CA GLU A 525 24.56 -8.44 10.56
C GLU A 525 23.96 -7.41 11.52
N GLN A 526 23.79 -6.18 11.04
CA GLN A 526 23.18 -5.10 11.80
C GLN A 526 21.65 -5.20 11.88
N VAL A 527 21.02 -5.97 10.99
CA VAL A 527 19.58 -6.24 11.03
C VAL A 527 19.30 -7.35 12.05
N ALA A 528 18.52 -7.02 13.08
CA ALA A 528 18.18 -7.92 14.17
C ALA A 528 16.66 -8.04 14.33
N ASN A 529 16.22 -9.05 15.08
CA ASN A 529 14.80 -9.27 15.36
C ASN A 529 14.18 -8.02 16.01
N ARG A 530 13.29 -7.32 15.28
CA ARG A 530 12.68 -6.03 15.70
C ARG A 530 13.72 -4.96 16.10
N ALA A 531 14.92 -5.00 15.53
CA ALA A 531 15.94 -4.03 15.86
C ALA A 531 16.94 -3.75 14.74
N LEU A 532 17.57 -2.58 14.81
CA LEU A 532 18.71 -2.24 13.96
C LEU A 532 19.90 -1.78 14.81
N ILE A 533 21.08 -2.28 14.48
CA ILE A 533 22.32 -2.04 15.23
C ILE A 533 23.24 -1.13 14.41
N HIS A 534 23.58 0.04 14.93
CA HIS A 534 24.50 0.98 14.29
C HIS A 534 25.88 0.98 14.93
N SER A 535 26.91 1.13 14.12
CA SER A 535 28.25 1.47 14.61
C SER A 535 28.36 3.00 14.73
N ILE A 536 28.80 3.50 15.88
CA ILE A 536 28.99 4.94 16.11
C ILE A 536 30.45 5.31 16.46
N ASP A 537 30.85 6.52 16.08
CA ASP A 537 32.23 7.02 16.24
C ASP A 537 32.56 7.57 17.64
N LYS A 538 31.55 7.74 18.51
CA LYS A 538 31.71 8.21 19.89
C LYS A 538 30.73 7.51 20.83
N VAL A 539 31.14 7.36 22.08
CA VAL A 539 30.23 7.02 23.17
C VAL A 539 29.30 8.20 23.46
N LEU A 540 28.01 7.91 23.64
CA LEU A 540 26.99 8.85 24.14
C LEU A 540 26.87 8.74 25.66
N LEU A 541 26.67 9.87 26.33
CA LEU A 541 26.82 9.99 27.79
C LEU A 541 25.48 10.15 28.50
N VAL A 542 25.29 9.39 29.57
CA VAL A 542 24.04 9.37 30.32
C VAL A 542 24.05 10.22 31.59
N ARG A 543 25.22 10.55 32.16
CA ARG A 543 25.41 11.48 33.30
C ARG A 543 26.85 11.98 33.41
#